data_AF-A0ABD1ISS5-F1
#
_entry.id   AF-A0ABD1ISS5-F1
#
_cell.length_a   1.000
_cell.length_b   1.000
_cell.length_c   1.000
_cell.angle_alpha   90.00
_cell.angle_beta   90.00
_cell.angle_gamma   90.00
#
_symmetry.space_group_name_H-M   'P 1'
#
loop_
_entity.id
_entity.type
_entity.pdbx_description
1 polymer ?
#
loop_
_entity_poly.entity_id
_entity_poly.type
_entity_poly.pdbx_seq_one_letter_code
_entity_poly.pdbx_strand_id
1 'polypeptide(L)'
;MSIRCVYILIVVGAVMMFVGFLGCYGAIQESQCLLGTFFACLVLLFACEVAAGIWGFMNKDSVAKEFITFYDSVYEKGMVQGVLEDKKRAATTVLKAIHETLDCCGKDNTLVNLFTQLGTDVCPDKATAFSPSKNCHERIRSLFTDKVHLVGFAALVVAVIMIFEMIFSMVLCCSIRNSPVY
;
A
#
# COMPACT_ATOMS: atom_id res chain seq x y z
N MET A 1 -5.05 -11.98 -15.55
CA MET A 1 -5.50 -10.70 -14.93
C MET A 1 -4.60 -10.24 -13.76
N SER A 2 -3.66 -11.06 -13.28
CA SER A 2 -2.76 -10.78 -12.12
C SER A 2 -1.60 -9.81 -12.40
N ILE A 3 -1.46 -9.36 -13.63
CA ILE A 3 -0.39 -8.46 -14.06
C ILE A 3 -0.67 -7.00 -13.66
N ARG A 4 -1.95 -6.64 -13.45
CA ARG A 4 -2.40 -5.25 -13.22
C ARG A 4 -1.93 -4.68 -11.88
N CYS A 5 -2.06 -5.43 -10.78
CA CYS A 5 -1.69 -4.95 -9.45
C CYS A 5 -0.17 -4.76 -9.28
N VAL A 6 0.63 -5.66 -9.89
CA VAL A 6 2.10 -5.54 -9.86
C VAL A 6 2.54 -4.29 -10.63
N TYR A 7 1.92 -3.99 -11.78
CA TYR A 7 2.19 -2.74 -12.49
C TYR A 7 1.79 -1.51 -11.68
N ILE A 8 0.66 -1.53 -10.97
CA ILE A 8 0.28 -0.42 -10.07
C ILE A 8 1.36 -0.19 -9.02
N LEU A 9 1.86 -1.26 -8.35
CA LEU A 9 2.94 -1.14 -7.37
C LEU A 9 4.24 -0.58 -7.97
N ILE A 10 4.61 -1.02 -9.18
CA ILE A 10 5.81 -0.51 -9.87
C ILE A 10 5.65 0.99 -10.19
N VAL A 11 4.50 1.40 -10.71
CA VAL A 11 4.22 2.81 -11.05
C VAL A 11 4.25 3.67 -9.78
N VAL A 12 3.57 3.24 -8.71
CA VAL A 12 3.56 3.97 -7.43
C VAL A 12 4.98 4.10 -6.87
N GLY A 13 5.76 3.02 -6.87
CA GLY A 13 7.15 3.06 -6.39
C GLY A 13 8.06 3.98 -7.21
N ALA A 14 7.92 3.97 -8.54
CA ALA A 14 8.67 4.86 -9.42
C ALA A 14 8.31 6.34 -9.19
N VAL A 15 7.02 6.64 -9.01
CA VAL A 15 6.55 8.00 -8.70
C VAL A 15 7.07 8.46 -7.35
N MET A 16 7.02 7.63 -6.32
CA MET A 16 7.57 7.95 -4.99
C MET A 16 9.08 8.23 -5.06
N MET A 17 9.85 7.42 -5.79
CA MET A 17 11.29 7.63 -5.97
C MET A 17 11.58 8.94 -6.71
N PHE A 18 10.82 9.26 -7.76
CA PHE A 18 10.99 10.48 -8.52
C PHE A 18 10.64 11.73 -7.70
N VAL A 19 9.51 11.72 -6.99
CA VAL A 19 9.09 12.85 -6.14
C VAL A 19 10.06 13.05 -4.97
N GLY A 20 10.52 11.96 -4.35
CA GLY A 20 11.55 12.03 -3.30
C GLY A 20 12.88 12.57 -3.82
N PHE A 21 13.30 12.19 -5.03
CA PHE A 21 14.49 12.75 -5.67
C PHE A 21 14.36 14.26 -5.85
N LEU A 22 13.23 14.75 -6.39
CA LEU A 22 13.00 16.18 -6.58
C LEU A 22 12.99 16.96 -5.26
N GLY A 23 12.40 16.40 -4.20
CA GLY A 23 12.39 17.01 -2.88
C GLY A 23 13.79 17.13 -2.29
N CYS A 24 14.54 16.01 -2.26
CA CYS A 24 15.90 15.98 -1.71
C CYS A 24 16.88 16.83 -2.53
N TYR A 25 16.90 16.68 -3.85
CA TYR A 25 17.78 17.47 -4.72
C TYR A 25 17.38 18.95 -4.75
N GLY A 26 16.08 19.26 -4.65
CA GLY A 26 15.57 20.63 -4.60
C GLY A 26 16.06 21.38 -3.36
N ALA A 27 16.10 20.70 -2.22
CA ALA A 27 16.65 21.24 -0.99
C ALA A 27 18.19 21.43 -1.07
N ILE A 28 18.93 20.45 -1.60
CA ILE A 28 20.40 20.50 -1.66
C ILE A 28 20.90 21.56 -2.66
N GLN A 29 20.28 21.65 -3.83
CA GLN A 29 20.72 22.57 -4.89
C GLN A 29 20.22 24.00 -4.67
N GLU A 30 19.39 24.24 -3.63
CA GLU A 30 18.70 25.50 -3.37
C GLU A 30 18.02 26.07 -4.64
N SER A 31 17.53 25.17 -5.51
CA SER A 31 16.97 25.55 -6.81
C SER A 31 15.47 25.78 -6.71
N GLN A 32 15.06 27.03 -6.93
CA GLN A 32 13.65 27.45 -6.96
C GLN A 32 12.82 26.66 -7.97
N CYS A 33 13.39 26.35 -9.13
CA CYS A 33 12.71 25.60 -10.18
C CYS A 33 12.41 24.16 -9.75
N LEU A 34 13.39 23.49 -9.13
CA LEU A 34 13.26 22.09 -8.71
C LEU A 34 12.32 21.94 -7.50
N LEU A 35 12.34 22.92 -6.60
CA LEU A 35 11.41 22.95 -5.47
C LEU A 35 9.98 23.31 -5.92
N GLY A 36 9.84 24.15 -6.95
CA GLY A 36 8.56 24.45 -7.59
C GLY A 36 7.95 23.26 -8.32
N THR A 37 8.75 22.46 -9.03
CA THR A 37 8.25 21.21 -9.66
C THR A 37 7.85 20.19 -8.61
N PHE A 38 8.61 20.05 -7.52
CA PHE A 38 8.21 19.22 -6.38
C PHE A 38 6.85 19.64 -5.80
N PHE A 39 6.65 20.94 -5.53
CA PHE A 39 5.36 21.46 -5.06
C PHE A 39 4.22 21.16 -6.04
N ALA A 40 4.43 21.38 -7.35
CA ALA A 40 3.43 21.07 -8.36
C ALA A 40 3.09 19.57 -8.40
N CYS A 41 4.08 18.69 -8.26
CA CYS A 41 3.87 17.25 -8.14
C CYS A 41 3.04 16.89 -6.90
N LEU A 42 3.29 17.51 -5.74
CA LEU A 42 2.50 17.28 -4.53
C LEU A 42 1.04 17.71 -4.70
N VAL A 43 0.79 18.86 -5.33
CA VAL A 43 -0.58 19.33 -5.61
C VAL A 43 -1.32 18.34 -6.52
N LEU A 44 -0.65 17.83 -7.55
CA LEU A 44 -1.22 16.80 -8.44
C LEU A 44 -1.49 15.49 -7.70
N LEU A 45 -0.58 15.04 -6.82
CA LEU A 45 -0.77 13.85 -6.00
C LEU A 45 -1.95 14.01 -5.03
N PHE A 46 -2.08 15.16 -4.39
CA PHE A 46 -3.19 15.46 -3.51
C PHE A 46 -4.54 15.45 -4.24
N ALA A 47 -4.60 16.04 -5.45
CA ALA A 47 -5.80 15.99 -6.28
C ALA A 47 -6.16 14.55 -6.70
N CYS A 48 -5.15 13.75 -7.06
CA CYS A 48 -5.33 12.32 -7.35
C CYS A 48 -5.79 11.53 -6.12
N GLU A 49 -5.26 11.82 -4.93
CA GLU A 49 -5.66 11.18 -3.68
C GLU A 49 -7.13 11.46 -3.35
N VAL A 50 -7.58 12.72 -3.48
CA VAL A 50 -8.98 13.09 -3.28
C VAL A 50 -9.88 12.40 -4.32
N ALA A 51 -9.49 12.41 -5.60
CA ALA A 51 -10.25 11.75 -6.66
C ALA A 51 -10.36 10.24 -6.44
N ALA A 52 -9.25 9.57 -6.10
CA ALA A 52 -9.20 8.15 -5.80
C ALA A 52 -9.98 7.81 -4.53
N GLY A 53 -9.93 8.66 -3.50
CA GLY A 53 -10.71 8.52 -2.27
C GLY A 53 -12.22 8.55 -2.53
N ILE A 54 -12.69 9.54 -3.31
CA ILE A 54 -14.11 9.64 -3.68
C ILE A 54 -14.53 8.43 -4.52
N TRP A 55 -13.75 8.09 -5.55
CA TRP A 55 -14.06 6.96 -6.43
C TRP A 55 -14.07 5.62 -5.68
N GLY A 56 -13.08 5.41 -4.80
CA GLY A 56 -12.94 4.22 -3.97
C GLY A 56 -14.06 4.09 -2.94
N PHE A 57 -14.52 5.21 -2.37
CA PHE A 57 -15.67 5.21 -1.46
C PHE A 57 -16.96 4.84 -2.18
N MET A 58 -17.21 5.40 -3.37
CA MET A 58 -18.38 5.06 -4.18
C MET A 58 -18.37 3.62 -4.68
N ASN A 59 -17.19 3.06 -4.98
CA ASN A 59 -17.02 1.72 -5.56
C ASN A 59 -16.33 0.74 -4.60
N LYS A 60 -16.60 0.85 -3.30
CA LYS A 60 -15.96 0.04 -2.25
C LYS A 60 -15.97 -1.46 -2.52
N ASP A 61 -17.05 -1.99 -3.09
CA ASP A 61 -17.20 -3.42 -3.37
C ASP A 61 -16.30 -3.87 -4.53
N SER A 62 -16.11 -3.02 -5.54
CA SER A 62 -15.17 -3.26 -6.65
C SER A 62 -13.73 -3.23 -6.16
N VAL A 63 -13.38 -2.26 -5.31
CA VAL A 63 -12.04 -2.16 -4.69
C VAL A 63 -11.75 -3.38 -3.83
N ALA A 64 -12.71 -3.82 -3.01
CA ALA A 64 -12.59 -5.04 -2.21
C ALA A 64 -12.34 -6.28 -3.09
N LYS A 65 -13.08 -6.42 -4.19
CA LYS A 65 -12.93 -7.54 -5.14
C LYS A 65 -11.57 -7.55 -5.82
N GLU A 66 -11.04 -6.38 -6.18
CA GLU A 66 -9.71 -6.25 -6.75
C GLU A 66 -8.62 -6.62 -5.73
N PHE A 67 -8.75 -6.18 -4.48
CA PHE A 67 -7.85 -6.57 -3.39
C PHE A 67 -7.89 -8.08 -3.10
N ILE A 68 -9.08 -8.70 -3.13
CA ILE A 68 -9.23 -10.16 -3.01
C ILE A 68 -8.52 -10.89 -4.15
N THR A 69 -8.68 -10.41 -5.38
CA THR A 69 -8.02 -10.97 -6.57
C THR A 69 -6.50 -10.85 -6.46
N PHE A 70 -6.01 -9.72 -5.91
CA PHE A 70 -4.61 -9.54 -5.60
C PHE A 70 -4.12 -10.57 -4.58
N TYR A 71 -4.81 -10.70 -3.44
CA TYR A 71 -4.49 -11.67 -2.39
C TYR A 71 -4.41 -13.09 -2.96
N ASP A 72 -5.42 -13.52 -3.73
CA ASP A 72 -5.45 -14.82 -4.40
C ASP A 72 -4.21 -15.04 -5.28
N SER A 73 -3.80 -14.01 -6.04
CA SER A 73 -2.65 -14.10 -6.93
C SER A 73 -1.30 -14.19 -6.21
N VAL A 74 -1.17 -13.56 -5.03
CA VAL A 74 0.04 -13.65 -4.21
C VAL A 74 0.05 -14.99 -3.49
N TYR A 75 -1.10 -15.46 -3.01
CA TYR A 75 -1.25 -16.74 -2.34
C TYR A 75 -0.88 -17.91 -3.24
N GLU A 76 -1.37 -17.92 -4.47
CA GLU A 76 -1.01 -18.93 -5.47
C GLU A 76 0.50 -18.94 -5.75
N LYS A 77 1.12 -17.77 -5.89
CA LYS A 77 2.59 -17.67 -6.12
C LYS A 77 3.42 -18.09 -4.91
N GLY A 78 2.89 -17.95 -3.69
CA GLY A 78 3.56 -18.39 -2.46
C GLY A 78 3.45 -19.90 -2.19
N MET A 79 2.37 -20.53 -2.65
CA MET A 79 2.05 -21.94 -2.36
C MET A 79 2.37 -22.91 -3.52
N VAL A 80 2.55 -22.42 -4.75
CA VAL A 80 2.90 -23.28 -5.89
C VAL A 80 4.34 -23.79 -5.78
N GLN A 81 4.47 -25.11 -5.66
CA GLN A 81 5.72 -25.84 -5.64
C GLN A 81 6.34 -25.81 -7.06
N GLY A 82 7.39 -24.99 -7.26
CA GLY A 82 8.06 -24.81 -8.56
C GLY A 82 8.46 -23.37 -8.90
N VAL A 83 8.16 -22.40 -8.04
CA VAL A 83 8.58 -20.99 -8.19
C VAL A 83 10.00 -20.82 -7.67
N LEU A 84 10.84 -20.03 -8.37
CA LEU A 84 12.17 -19.61 -7.91
C LEU A 84 12.11 -19.14 -6.45
N GLU A 85 13.00 -19.67 -5.59
CA GLU A 85 12.98 -19.43 -4.13
C GLU A 85 12.88 -17.93 -3.77
N ASP A 86 13.49 -17.04 -4.56
CA ASP A 86 13.40 -15.58 -4.37
C ASP A 86 11.98 -15.03 -4.51
N LYS A 87 11.23 -15.48 -5.52
CA LYS A 87 9.85 -15.04 -5.77
C LYS A 87 8.90 -15.62 -4.72
N LYS A 88 9.16 -16.86 -4.29
CA LYS A 88 8.44 -17.52 -3.20
C LYS A 88 8.61 -16.73 -1.90
N ARG A 89 9.84 -16.36 -1.53
CA ARG A 89 10.12 -15.56 -0.32
C ARG A 89 9.45 -14.19 -0.33
N ALA A 90 9.44 -13.50 -1.47
CA ALA A 90 8.76 -12.21 -1.60
C ALA A 90 7.25 -12.35 -1.40
N ALA A 91 6.62 -13.35 -2.03
CA ALA A 91 5.18 -13.63 -1.88
C ALA A 91 4.83 -14.01 -0.43
N THR A 92 5.63 -14.87 0.20
CA THR A 92 5.42 -15.31 1.58
C THR A 92 5.53 -14.16 2.59
N THR A 93 6.47 -13.24 2.39
CA THR A 93 6.61 -12.04 3.23
C THR A 93 5.35 -11.18 3.18
N VAL A 94 4.81 -10.95 1.98
CA VAL A 94 3.57 -10.18 1.80
C VAL A 94 2.38 -10.90 2.42
N LEU A 95 2.27 -12.22 2.23
CA LEU A 95 1.21 -13.03 2.85
C LEU A 95 1.25 -12.92 4.38
N LYS A 96 2.43 -13.08 4.99
CA LYS A 96 2.60 -13.00 6.44
C LYS A 96 2.15 -11.65 6.98
N ALA A 97 2.54 -10.56 6.33
CA ALA A 97 2.11 -9.21 6.69
C ALA A 97 0.58 -9.04 6.58
N ILE A 98 -0.04 -9.56 5.51
CA ILE A 98 -1.50 -9.51 5.34
C ILE A 98 -2.20 -10.32 6.45
N HIS A 99 -1.74 -11.54 6.71
CA HIS A 99 -2.34 -12.41 7.70
C HIS A 99 -2.24 -11.84 9.12
N GLU A 100 -1.10 -11.23 9.46
CA GLU A 100 -0.88 -10.59 10.77
C GLU A 100 -1.68 -9.28 10.91
N THR A 101 -1.73 -8.46 9.85
CA THR A 101 -2.45 -7.17 9.87
C THR A 101 -3.97 -7.36 9.89
N LEU A 102 -4.47 -8.35 9.16
CA LEU A 102 -5.91 -8.62 9.04
C LEU A 102 -6.42 -9.63 10.06
N ASP A 103 -5.53 -10.36 10.75
CA ASP A 103 -5.88 -11.47 11.63
C ASP A 103 -6.75 -12.50 10.89
N CYS A 104 -6.23 -12.98 9.76
CA CYS A 104 -6.86 -13.93 8.86
C CYS A 104 -5.80 -14.90 8.30
N CYS A 105 -6.20 -16.09 7.84
CA CYS A 105 -5.29 -17.04 7.20
C CYS A 105 -5.99 -17.77 6.06
N GLY A 106 -5.35 -17.77 4.90
CA GLY A 106 -5.74 -18.57 3.75
C GLY A 106 -7.04 -18.15 3.06
N LYS A 107 -7.34 -18.92 2.00
CA LYS A 107 -8.48 -18.73 1.10
C LYS A 107 -9.72 -19.52 1.52
N ASP A 108 -9.54 -20.80 1.91
CA ASP A 108 -10.61 -21.72 2.30
C ASP A 108 -10.31 -22.42 3.62
N ASN A 109 -11.29 -22.37 4.51
CA ASN A 109 -11.34 -22.98 5.84
C ASN A 109 -11.15 -24.51 5.85
N THR A 110 -11.43 -25.21 4.75
CA THR A 110 -11.34 -26.69 4.68
C THR A 110 -9.92 -27.20 4.42
N LEU A 111 -9.10 -26.45 3.67
CA LEU A 111 -7.72 -26.83 3.34
C LEU A 111 -6.69 -26.21 4.30
N VAL A 112 -7.03 -25.07 4.93
CA VAL A 112 -6.17 -24.39 5.90
C VAL A 112 -5.85 -25.30 7.09
N ASN A 113 -6.81 -26.05 7.64
CA ASN A 113 -6.57 -26.99 8.75
C ASN A 113 -5.53 -28.08 8.42
N LEU A 114 -5.47 -28.53 7.15
CA LEU A 114 -4.50 -29.51 6.68
C LEU A 114 -3.12 -28.89 6.45
N PHE A 115 -3.07 -27.65 5.94
CA PHE A 115 -1.81 -26.94 5.68
C PHE A 115 -1.16 -26.37 6.94
N THR A 116 -1.92 -25.93 7.95
CA THR A 116 -1.39 -25.57 9.28
C THR A 116 -0.73 -26.76 9.98
N GLN A 117 -1.13 -28.00 9.66
CA GLN A 117 -0.45 -29.20 10.17
C GLN A 117 0.83 -29.55 9.41
N LEU A 118 1.02 -29.07 8.16
CA LEU A 118 2.15 -29.43 7.31
C LEU A 118 3.31 -28.43 7.30
N GLY A 119 3.30 -27.41 8.17
CA GLY A 119 4.49 -26.60 8.46
C GLY A 119 4.82 -25.57 7.38
N THR A 120 3.92 -24.62 7.15
CA THR A 120 4.27 -23.38 6.45
C THR A 120 4.09 -22.20 7.40
N ASP A 121 5.20 -21.52 7.77
CA ASP A 121 5.30 -20.39 8.72
C ASP A 121 4.59 -19.10 8.28
N VAL A 122 3.55 -19.23 7.46
CA VAL A 122 2.92 -18.14 6.71
C VAL A 122 1.71 -17.57 7.44
N CYS A 123 1.12 -18.32 8.38
CA CYS A 123 0.00 -17.86 9.19
C CYS A 123 0.43 -17.47 10.61
N PRO A 124 -0.26 -16.50 11.24
CA PRO A 124 0.11 -16.01 12.57
C PRO A 124 -0.02 -17.11 13.61
N ASP A 125 0.92 -17.16 14.56
CA ASP A 125 1.06 -18.20 15.61
C ASP A 125 -0.18 -18.37 16.51
N LYS A 126 -1.14 -17.44 16.43
CA LYS A 126 -2.43 -17.49 17.16
C LYS A 126 -3.47 -18.40 16.50
N ALA A 127 -3.25 -18.81 15.24
CA ALA A 127 -4.12 -19.74 14.52
C ALA A 127 -3.86 -21.19 14.99
N THR A 128 -4.33 -21.52 16.18
CA THR A 128 -4.37 -22.89 16.68
C THR A 128 -5.67 -23.56 16.26
N ALA A 129 -5.72 -24.91 16.26
CA ALA A 129 -6.91 -25.71 15.97
C ALA A 129 -8.16 -25.34 16.83
N PHE A 130 -7.99 -24.51 17.86
CA PHE A 130 -9.03 -24.09 18.80
C PHE A 130 -9.62 -22.70 18.50
N SER A 131 -8.99 -21.89 17.65
CA SER A 131 -9.50 -20.57 17.25
C SER A 131 -9.24 -20.36 15.75
N PRO A 132 -10.09 -20.92 14.87
CA PRO A 132 -9.90 -20.80 13.44
C PRO A 132 -9.96 -19.32 13.05
N SER A 133 -8.85 -18.78 12.55
CA SER A 133 -8.83 -17.45 11.96
C SER A 133 -9.81 -17.42 10.79
N LYS A 134 -10.58 -16.33 10.66
CA LYS A 134 -11.52 -16.18 9.55
C LYS A 134 -10.80 -16.19 8.20
N ASN A 135 -11.52 -16.59 7.16
CA ASN A 135 -11.02 -16.54 5.77
C ASN A 135 -10.62 -15.10 5.41
N CYS A 136 -9.47 -14.91 4.76
CA CYS A 136 -9.02 -13.57 4.40
C CYS A 136 -9.98 -12.87 3.44
N HIS A 137 -10.67 -13.61 2.57
CA HIS A 137 -11.71 -13.08 1.68
C HIS A 137 -12.85 -12.38 2.44
N GLU A 138 -13.30 -12.97 3.56
CA GLU A 138 -14.35 -12.39 4.41
C GLU A 138 -13.82 -11.15 5.14
N ARG A 139 -12.61 -11.25 5.70
CA ARG A 139 -12.01 -10.16 6.47
C ARG A 139 -11.72 -8.94 5.60
N ILE A 140 -11.24 -9.15 4.37
CA ILE A 140 -11.04 -8.09 3.38
C ILE A 140 -12.37 -7.42 3.05
N ARG A 141 -13.44 -8.18 2.77
CA ARG A 141 -14.76 -7.58 2.51
C ARG A 141 -15.29 -6.77 3.69
N SER A 142 -15.13 -7.30 4.91
CA SER A 142 -15.52 -6.61 6.14
C SER A 142 -14.69 -5.33 6.35
N LEU A 143 -13.42 -5.30 5.96
CA LEU A 143 -12.63 -4.07 5.99
C LEU A 143 -13.21 -2.95 5.12
N PHE A 144 -13.63 -3.27 3.91
CA PHE A 144 -14.17 -2.27 2.98
C PHE A 144 -15.66 -1.96 3.20
N THR A 145 -16.39 -2.81 3.93
CA THR A 145 -17.84 -2.61 4.19
C THR A 145 -18.12 -2.12 5.60
N ASP A 146 -17.62 -2.81 6.61
CA ASP A 146 -17.94 -2.55 8.02
C ASP A 146 -16.90 -1.64 8.69
N LYS A 147 -15.65 -1.69 8.20
CA LYS A 147 -14.51 -0.96 8.78
C LYS A 147 -13.92 0.06 7.82
N VAL A 148 -14.73 0.62 6.93
CA VAL A 148 -14.30 1.67 5.98
C VAL A 148 -13.65 2.87 6.69
N HIS A 149 -14.03 3.14 7.95
CA HIS A 149 -13.39 4.15 8.80
C HIS A 149 -11.89 3.95 9.02
N LEU A 150 -11.42 2.69 9.06
CA LEU A 150 -10.00 2.39 9.26
C LEU A 150 -9.17 2.74 8.01
N VAL A 151 -9.70 2.40 6.83
CA VAL A 151 -9.11 2.81 5.54
C VAL A 151 -9.17 4.32 5.37
N GLY A 152 -10.30 4.94 5.75
CA GLY A 152 -10.46 6.39 5.73
C GLY A 152 -9.47 7.12 6.64
N PHE A 153 -9.21 6.60 7.85
CA PHE A 153 -8.20 7.17 8.74
C PHE A 153 -6.79 7.09 8.14
N ALA A 154 -6.42 5.96 7.53
CA ALA A 154 -5.14 5.82 6.85
C ALA A 154 -4.98 6.84 5.70
N ALA A 155 -6.02 7.02 4.87
CA ALA A 155 -6.02 8.03 3.81
C ALA A 155 -5.93 9.47 4.38
N LEU A 156 -6.63 9.76 5.48
CA LEU A 156 -6.55 11.07 6.14
C LEU A 156 -5.12 11.39 6.61
N VAL A 157 -4.42 10.41 7.18
CA VAL A 157 -3.02 10.59 7.63
C VAL A 157 -2.11 10.93 6.46
N VAL A 158 -2.27 10.25 5.33
CA VAL A 158 -1.49 10.51 4.11
C VAL A 158 -1.76 11.93 3.59
N ALA A 159 -3.03 12.32 3.47
CA ALA A 159 -3.42 13.67 3.07
C ALA A 159 -2.84 14.77 3.98
N VAL A 160 -2.82 14.55 5.30
CA VAL A 160 -2.22 15.49 6.27
C VAL A 160 -0.71 15.62 6.06
N ILE A 161 0.00 14.50 5.85
CA ILE A 161 1.44 14.51 5.56
C ILE A 161 1.73 15.31 4.28
N MET A 162 0.96 15.09 3.20
CA MET A 162 1.12 15.85 1.94
C MET A 162 0.93 17.36 2.14
N ILE A 163 -0.03 17.77 2.98
CA ILE A 163 -0.24 19.19 3.29
C ILE A 163 0.98 19.78 4.00
N PHE A 164 1.56 19.07 4.97
CA PHE A 164 2.79 19.51 5.61
C PHE A 164 3.96 19.61 4.62
N GLU A 165 4.12 18.64 3.72
CA GLU A 165 5.13 18.68 2.66
C GLU A 165 4.95 19.90 1.75
N MET A 166 3.71 20.23 1.37
CA MET A 166 3.40 21.43 0.59
C MET A 166 3.76 22.72 1.33
N ILE A 167 3.44 22.81 2.61
CA ILE A 167 3.77 23.98 3.44
C ILE A 167 5.30 24.13 3.55
N PHE A 168 6.01 23.06 3.88
CA PHE A 168 7.47 23.10 3.99
C PHE A 168 8.14 23.45 2.68
N SER A 169 7.67 22.88 1.56
CA SER A 169 8.16 23.21 0.22
C SER A 169 7.99 24.70 -0.07
N MET A 170 6.82 25.30 0.23
CA MET A 170 6.57 26.72 0.00
C MET A 170 7.42 27.62 0.91
N VAL A 171 7.60 27.25 2.18
CA VAL A 171 8.45 27.98 3.12
C VAL A 171 9.92 27.94 2.69
N LEU A 172 10.44 26.77 2.31
CA LEU A 172 11.80 26.62 1.77
C LEU A 172 11.98 27.43 0.49
N CYS A 173 10.99 27.41 -0.40
CA CYS A 173 11.02 28.18 -1.65
C CYS A 173 11.11 29.69 -1.36
N CYS A 174 10.26 30.19 -0.47
CA CYS A 174 10.30 31.59 -0.05
C CYS A 174 11.62 31.96 0.65
N SER A 175 12.15 31.07 1.49
CA SER A 175 13.42 31.29 2.19
C SER A 175 14.58 31.45 1.22
N ILE A 176 14.71 30.57 0.24
CA ILE A 176 15.76 30.64 -0.79
C ILE A 176 15.59 31.89 -1.67
N ARG A 177 14.36 32.25 -2.05
CA ARG A 177 14.11 33.48 -2.83
C ARG A 177 14.52 34.75 -2.08
N ASN A 178 14.33 34.76 -0.77
CA ASN A 178 14.65 35.90 0.09
C ASN A 178 16.13 35.94 0.53
N SER A 179 16.90 34.89 0.23
CA SER A 179 18.35 34.84 0.40
C SER A 179 19.01 35.07 -0.97
N PRO A 180 19.08 36.31 -1.49
CA PRO A 180 19.87 36.57 -2.68
C PRO A 180 21.33 36.29 -2.33
N VAL A 181 21.86 35.18 -2.85
CA VAL A 181 23.28 34.86 -2.77
C VAL A 181 24.03 35.93 -3.56
N TYR A 182 24.84 36.72 -2.84
CA TYR A 182 25.85 37.61 -3.42
C TYR A 182 27.08 36.78 -3.81
#